data_AF-A0A2H6KA62-F1
#
_entry.id   AF-A0A2H6KA62-F1
#
_cell.length_a   1.000
_cell.length_b   1.000
_cell.length_c   1.000
_cell.angle_alpha   90.00
_cell.angle_beta   90.00
_cell.angle_gamma   90.00
#
_symmetry.space_group_name_H-M   'P 1'
#
loop_
_entity.id
_entity.type
_entity.pdbx_description
1 polymer ?
#
loop_
_entity_poly.entity_id
_entity_poly.type
_entity_poly.pdbx_seq_one_letter_code
_entity_poly.pdbx_strand_id
1 'polypeptide(L)'
;MKLRGRKLQRIKRLAPYAARSPAQARLDKLWGFEPIEVERRNVRRKAKAKAKKVFLTPQDKVEETFASLEKVEEEKDTTANEPEEHAQDKQDAQRRKPWELDPEVAKQRRVFKEAVNDLHNLVYPHLDPIAKRQYTNAKLIALGGKIAKNRKMPYNEFMQRSRALKRHVEKNKELEKELGVKLFTDTKGGTRFVDIERRKRSKELKDTKSPFHFGDRNGVYRIKTKKQR
;
A
#
# COMPACT_ATOMS: atom_id res chain seq x y z
N MET A 1 31.56 1.43 -30.25
CA MET A 1 31.41 -0.03 -30.00
C MET A 1 31.06 -0.75 -31.31
N LYS A 2 31.99 -1.48 -31.92
CA LYS A 2 31.73 -2.25 -33.16
C LYS A 2 30.91 -3.50 -32.83
N LEU A 3 29.64 -3.56 -33.24
CA LEU A 3 28.83 -4.77 -33.13
C LEU A 3 29.48 -5.86 -34.01
N ARG A 4 29.98 -6.94 -33.38
CA ARG A 4 30.60 -8.09 -34.08
C ARG A 4 29.69 -8.56 -35.21
N GLY A 5 30.22 -8.76 -36.43
CA GLY A 5 29.45 -8.97 -37.66
C GLY A 5 28.32 -10.01 -37.59
N ARG A 6 28.48 -11.05 -36.76
CA ARG A 6 27.43 -12.05 -36.48
C ARG A 6 26.15 -11.47 -35.86
N LYS A 7 26.27 -10.46 -34.98
CA LYS A 7 25.10 -9.79 -34.39
C LYS A 7 24.36 -8.94 -35.42
N LEU A 8 25.08 -8.27 -36.33
CA LEU A 8 24.48 -7.49 -37.42
C LEU A 8 23.75 -8.37 -38.43
N GLN A 9 24.33 -9.53 -38.79
CA GLN A 9 23.66 -10.51 -39.64
C GLN A 9 22.37 -11.04 -39.01
N ARG A 10 22.37 -11.29 -37.69
CA ARG A 10 21.17 -11.71 -36.96
C ARG A 10 20.10 -10.63 -36.93
N ILE A 11 20.49 -9.37 -36.72
CA ILE A 11 19.57 -8.22 -36.74
C ILE A 11 18.98 -8.03 -38.14
N LYS A 12 19.79 -8.13 -39.21
CA LYS A 12 19.30 -8.08 -40.61
C LYS A 12 18.29 -9.20 -40.90
N ARG A 13 18.55 -10.42 -40.43
CA ARG A 13 17.61 -11.56 -40.59
C ARG A 13 16.30 -11.37 -39.82
N LEU A 14 16.32 -10.63 -38.71
CA LEU A 14 15.16 -10.43 -37.85
C LEU A 14 14.40 -9.11 -38.12
N ALA A 15 15.01 -8.19 -38.88
CA ALA A 15 14.41 -6.93 -39.28
C ALA A 15 13.01 -7.05 -39.93
N PRO A 16 12.75 -8.00 -40.85
CA PRO A 16 11.41 -8.16 -41.43
C PRO A 16 10.38 -8.71 -40.43
N TYR A 17 10.82 -9.26 -39.29
CA TYR A 17 9.96 -9.88 -38.28
C TYR A 17 9.74 -8.98 -37.06
N ALA A 18 10.16 -7.71 -37.10
CA ALA A 18 10.15 -6.85 -35.91
C ALA A 18 8.73 -6.56 -35.35
N ALA A 19 7.68 -6.71 -36.16
CA ALA A 19 6.29 -6.50 -35.75
C ALA A 19 5.47 -7.81 -35.60
N ARG A 20 5.96 -8.95 -36.10
CA ARG A 20 5.23 -10.24 -36.13
C ARG A 20 6.02 -11.34 -35.45
N SER A 21 5.33 -12.31 -34.86
CA SER A 21 6.01 -13.48 -34.28
C SER A 21 6.78 -14.27 -35.34
N PRO A 22 7.91 -14.94 -35.00
CA PRO A 22 8.69 -15.71 -35.98
C PRO A 22 7.90 -16.84 -36.68
N ALA A 23 6.87 -17.37 -36.03
CA ALA A 23 6.00 -18.41 -36.60
C ALA A 23 5.06 -17.84 -37.67
N GLN A 24 4.41 -16.70 -37.39
CA GLN A 24 3.53 -16.04 -38.36
C GLN A 24 4.28 -15.63 -39.63
N ALA A 25 5.50 -15.11 -39.48
CA ALA A 25 6.26 -14.69 -40.65
C ALA A 25 6.77 -15.84 -41.54
N ARG A 26 6.90 -17.06 -40.99
CA ARG A 26 7.16 -18.27 -41.79
C ARG A 26 5.94 -18.69 -42.59
N LEU A 27 4.74 -18.56 -42.00
CA LEU A 27 3.47 -18.81 -42.68
C LEU A 27 3.21 -17.78 -43.78
N ASP A 28 3.47 -16.51 -43.51
CA ASP A 28 3.31 -15.44 -44.50
C ASP A 28 4.21 -15.66 -45.72
N LYS A 29 5.45 -16.13 -45.50
CA LYS A 29 6.39 -16.49 -46.57
C LYS A 29 5.93 -17.72 -47.35
N LEU A 30 5.32 -18.70 -46.67
CA LEU A 30 4.73 -19.88 -47.31
C LEU A 30 3.56 -19.50 -48.22
N TRP A 31 2.81 -18.46 -47.85
CA TRP A 31 1.67 -17.94 -48.61
C TRP A 31 2.00 -16.76 -49.54
N GLY A 32 3.29 -16.42 -49.68
CA GLY A 32 3.75 -15.41 -50.65
C GLY A 32 3.41 -13.95 -50.28
N PHE A 33 3.04 -13.67 -49.03
CA PHE A 33 2.80 -12.28 -48.61
C PHE A 33 4.13 -11.51 -48.50
N GLU A 34 4.19 -10.35 -49.15
CA GLU A 34 5.34 -9.46 -49.04
C GLU A 34 5.42 -8.85 -47.62
N PRO A 35 6.64 -8.73 -47.05
CA PRO A 35 6.82 -8.15 -45.73
C PRO A 35 6.42 -6.67 -45.77
N ILE A 36 5.39 -6.31 -45.00
CA ILE A 36 4.94 -4.93 -44.85
C ILE A 36 6.07 -4.10 -44.23
N GLU A 37 6.55 -3.10 -44.96
CA GLU A 37 7.50 -2.12 -44.46
C GLU A 37 6.82 -1.26 -43.39
N VAL A 38 6.97 -1.64 -42.12
CA VAL A 38 6.49 -0.82 -41.02
C VAL A 38 7.37 0.41 -40.93
N GLU A 39 6.86 1.55 -41.41
CA GLU A 39 7.49 2.85 -41.19
C GLU A 39 7.77 3.02 -39.69
N ARG A 40 9.06 3.10 -39.35
CA ARG A 40 9.49 3.35 -37.98
C ARG A 40 9.08 4.77 -37.61
N ARG A 41 7.88 4.93 -37.02
CA ARG A 41 7.47 6.19 -36.40
C ARG A 41 8.58 6.62 -35.45
N ASN A 42 9.22 7.75 -35.75
CA ASN A 42 10.28 8.35 -34.94
C ASN A 42 9.71 8.85 -33.60
N VAL A 43 9.48 7.95 -32.65
CA VAL A 43 8.94 8.24 -31.31
C VAL A 43 9.85 9.22 -30.53
N ARG A 44 11.13 9.31 -30.91
CA ARG A 44 12.11 10.20 -30.28
C ARG A 44 11.81 11.70 -30.42
N ARG A 45 11.03 12.14 -31.41
CA ARG A 45 10.73 13.58 -31.59
C ARG A 45 9.54 14.06 -30.74
N LYS A 46 8.57 13.20 -30.41
CA LYS A 46 7.42 13.58 -29.57
C LYS A 46 7.73 13.69 -28.08
N ALA A 47 8.81 13.06 -27.60
CA ALA A 47 9.27 13.20 -26.21
C ALA A 47 9.87 14.59 -25.92
N LYS A 48 10.53 15.23 -26.91
CA LYS A 48 11.12 16.56 -26.72
C LYS A 48 10.10 17.69 -26.72
N ALA A 49 8.98 17.54 -27.43
CA ALA A 49 7.91 18.55 -27.44
C ALA A 49 7.10 18.61 -26.13
N LYS A 50 7.00 17.49 -25.40
CA LYS A 50 6.33 17.45 -24.08
C LYS A 50 7.21 17.88 -22.90
N ALA A 51 8.49 18.17 -23.15
CA ALA A 51 9.46 18.56 -22.12
C ALA A 51 9.51 20.07 -21.82
N LYS A 52 8.70 20.89 -22.50
CA LYS A 52 8.52 22.32 -22.18
C LYS A 52 7.31 22.58 -21.27
N LYS A 53 7.05 21.71 -20.29
CA LYS A 53 6.31 22.12 -19.10
C LYS A 53 7.37 22.48 -18.07
N VAL A 54 7.42 23.75 -17.69
CA VAL A 54 8.28 24.26 -16.62
C VAL A 54 8.08 23.33 -15.41
N PHE A 55 9.10 22.54 -15.10
CA PHE A 55 9.11 21.73 -13.89
C PHE A 55 9.34 22.72 -12.75
N LEU A 56 8.27 23.12 -12.07
CA LEU A 56 8.37 23.78 -10.77
C LEU A 56 9.18 22.84 -9.86
N THR A 57 10.18 23.40 -9.20
CA THR A 57 10.99 22.65 -8.26
C THR A 57 10.11 22.22 -7.07
N PRO A 58 10.46 21.15 -6.35
CA PRO A 58 9.69 20.74 -5.18
C PRO A 58 9.51 21.83 -4.12
N GLN A 59 10.41 22.83 -4.08
CA GLN A 59 10.34 23.97 -3.17
C GLN A 59 9.21 24.94 -3.55
N ASP A 60 9.08 25.27 -4.84
CA ASP A 60 8.02 26.16 -5.33
C ASP A 60 6.61 25.63 -5.02
N LYS A 61 6.43 24.30 -5.04
CA LYS A 61 5.15 23.66 -4.69
C LYS A 61 4.84 23.73 -3.20
N VAL A 62 5.87 23.73 -2.36
CA VAL A 62 5.72 23.83 -0.91
C VAL A 62 5.33 25.26 -0.55
N GLU A 63 5.95 26.25 -1.17
CA GLU A 63 5.60 27.67 -1.00
C GLU A 63 4.16 27.97 -1.45
N GLU A 64 3.70 27.42 -2.58
CA GLU A 64 2.29 27.53 -3.01
C GLU A 64 1.31 26.92 -1.99
N THR A 65 1.67 25.79 -1.37
CA THR A 65 0.81 25.17 -0.34
C THR A 65 0.76 25.98 0.96
N PHE A 66 1.88 26.58 1.38
CA PHE A 66 1.90 27.44 2.56
C PHE A 66 1.17 28.76 2.33
N ALA A 67 1.34 29.39 1.16
CA ALA A 67 0.61 30.59 0.79
C ALA A 67 -0.91 30.36 0.65
N SER A 68 -1.33 29.13 0.33
CA SER A 68 -2.75 28.74 0.30
C SER A 68 -3.32 28.47 1.70
N LEU A 69 -2.46 28.14 2.67
CA LEU A 69 -2.83 27.91 4.08
C LEU A 69 -2.97 29.23 4.84
N GLU A 70 -2.05 30.18 4.64
CA GLU A 70 -2.15 31.53 5.25
C GLU A 70 -3.44 32.26 4.84
N LYS A 71 -3.85 32.15 3.57
CA LYS A 71 -5.12 32.74 3.10
C LYS A 71 -6.37 32.13 3.73
N VAL A 72 -6.29 30.90 4.22
CA VAL A 72 -7.42 30.21 4.87
C VAL A 72 -7.46 30.52 6.38
N GLU A 73 -6.34 30.94 6.96
CA GLU A 73 -6.27 31.39 8.36
C GLU A 73 -6.79 32.83 8.50
N GLU A 74 -6.46 33.73 7.56
CA GLU A 74 -6.97 35.12 7.57
C GLU A 74 -8.51 35.23 7.44
N GLU A 75 -9.16 34.25 6.81
CA GLU A 75 -10.62 34.24 6.66
C GLU A 75 -11.38 33.67 7.88
N LYS A 76 -10.68 33.07 8.86
CA LYS A 76 -11.31 32.44 10.03
C LYS A 76 -11.26 33.27 11.32
N ASP A 77 -10.54 34.40 11.31
CA ASP A 77 -10.32 35.21 12.51
C ASP A 77 -11.37 36.30 12.77
N THR A 78 -12.51 36.33 12.06
CA THR A 78 -13.56 37.35 12.26
C THR A 78 -14.89 36.87 12.85
N THR A 79 -15.01 35.62 13.29
CA THR A 79 -16.18 35.17 14.08
C THR A 79 -15.81 34.16 15.14
N ALA A 80 -15.24 34.64 16.25
CA ALA A 80 -15.19 33.91 17.50
C ALA A 80 -16.06 34.65 18.53
N ASN A 81 -17.33 34.27 18.60
CA ASN A 81 -18.14 34.50 19.80
C ASN A 81 -17.57 33.59 20.90
N GLU A 82 -17.15 34.20 22.00
CA GLU A 82 -16.77 33.55 23.24
C GLU A 82 -17.94 32.70 23.77
N PRO A 83 -17.77 31.40 24.05
CA PRO A 83 -18.70 30.70 24.91
C PRO A 83 -18.26 30.87 26.37
N GLU A 84 -18.92 31.79 27.06
CA GLU A 84 -19.10 31.70 28.51
C GLU A 84 -19.89 30.42 28.81
N GLU A 85 -19.27 29.42 29.46
CA GLU A 85 -19.92 28.45 30.36
C GLU A 85 -18.91 27.38 30.81
N HIS A 86 -18.22 27.60 31.94
CA HIS A 86 -17.37 26.56 32.57
C HIS A 86 -17.48 26.51 34.11
N ALA A 87 -18.54 27.08 34.69
CA ALA A 87 -18.72 27.06 36.15
C ALA A 87 -19.59 25.88 36.66
N GLN A 88 -20.34 25.19 35.80
CA GLN A 88 -21.28 24.14 36.23
C GLN A 88 -20.73 22.70 36.14
N ASP A 89 -19.71 22.43 35.32
CA ASP A 89 -19.24 21.05 35.04
C ASP A 89 -18.51 20.35 36.21
N LYS A 90 -18.06 21.11 37.21
CA LYS A 90 -17.26 20.55 38.33
C LYS A 90 -18.08 19.74 39.32
N GLN A 91 -19.40 19.96 39.40
CA GLN A 91 -20.28 19.26 40.36
C GLN A 91 -20.75 17.89 39.84
N ASP A 92 -20.81 17.69 38.52
CA ASP A 92 -21.28 16.44 37.90
C ASP A 92 -20.20 15.36 37.77
N ALA A 93 -18.92 15.69 37.96
CA ALA A 93 -17.83 14.72 37.89
C ALA A 93 -17.83 13.71 39.06
N GLN A 94 -18.44 14.05 40.20
CA GLN A 94 -18.35 13.27 41.44
C GLN A 94 -19.36 12.11 41.55
N ARG A 95 -20.31 11.97 40.61
CA ARG A 95 -21.32 10.89 40.60
C ARG A 95 -21.26 9.97 39.37
N ARG A 96 -20.21 10.05 38.57
CA ARG A 96 -20.11 9.30 37.30
C ARG A 96 -19.73 7.85 37.55
N LYS A 97 -20.38 6.95 36.81
CA LYS A 97 -20.00 5.54 36.85
C LYS A 97 -18.70 5.34 36.06
N PRO A 98 -17.81 4.41 36.45
CA PRO A 98 -16.49 4.26 35.81
C PRO A 98 -16.51 3.95 34.29
N TRP A 99 -17.67 3.57 33.75
CA TRP A 99 -17.85 3.26 32.33
C TRP A 99 -18.53 4.38 31.53
N GLU A 100 -18.94 5.48 32.17
CA GLU A 100 -19.46 6.67 31.49
C GLU A 100 -18.29 7.51 30.99
N LEU A 101 -18.32 7.86 29.71
CA LEU A 101 -17.31 8.71 29.09
C LEU A 101 -17.57 10.17 29.49
N ASP A 102 -16.50 10.91 29.77
CA ASP A 102 -16.61 12.33 30.04
C ASP A 102 -17.32 13.06 28.90
N PRO A 103 -18.23 14.00 29.20
CA PRO A 103 -19.05 14.66 28.19
C PRO A 103 -18.19 15.46 27.20
N GLU A 104 -17.07 16.04 27.66
CA GLU A 104 -16.08 16.70 26.80
C GLU A 104 -15.41 15.72 25.84
N VAL A 105 -14.98 14.56 26.34
CA VAL A 105 -14.39 13.50 25.51
C VAL A 105 -15.42 12.96 24.51
N ALA A 106 -16.69 12.86 24.90
CA ALA A 106 -17.77 12.47 24.01
C ALA A 106 -18.01 13.50 22.90
N LYS A 107 -17.99 14.81 23.22
CA LYS A 107 -18.08 15.90 22.24
C LYS A 107 -16.89 15.86 21.27
N GLN A 108 -15.65 15.77 21.77
CA GLN A 108 -14.45 15.66 20.94
C GLN A 108 -14.48 14.45 20.01
N ARG A 109 -14.95 13.29 20.50
CA ARG A 109 -15.10 12.08 19.68
C ARG A 109 -16.11 12.25 18.54
N ARG A 110 -17.19 13.01 18.77
CA ARG A 110 -18.19 13.32 17.73
C ARG A 110 -17.58 14.20 16.64
N VAL A 111 -16.95 15.30 17.04
CA VAL A 111 -16.26 16.22 16.11
C VAL A 111 -15.19 15.50 15.29
N PHE A 112 -14.37 14.66 15.94
CA PHE A 112 -13.37 13.85 15.23
C PHE A 112 -14.02 12.91 14.21
N LYS A 113 -15.13 12.26 14.56
CA LYS A 113 -15.83 11.33 13.67
C LYS A 113 -16.43 12.06 12.48
N GLU A 114 -16.99 13.25 12.68
CA GLU A 114 -17.51 14.11 11.63
C GLU A 114 -16.40 14.52 10.66
N ALA A 115 -15.30 15.06 11.17
CA ALA A 115 -14.14 15.45 10.36
C ALA A 115 -13.58 14.27 9.54
N VAL A 116 -13.48 13.08 10.12
CA VAL A 116 -13.04 11.87 9.40
C VAL A 116 -14.03 11.47 8.30
N ASN A 117 -15.33 11.59 8.55
CA ASN A 117 -16.35 11.28 7.55
C ASN A 117 -16.32 12.29 6.40
N ASP A 118 -16.11 13.57 6.69
CA ASP A 118 -16.01 14.63 5.68
C ASP A 118 -14.80 14.40 4.79
N LEU A 119 -13.63 14.12 5.39
CA LEU A 119 -12.43 13.74 4.65
C LEU A 119 -12.67 12.50 3.78
N HIS A 120 -13.38 11.49 4.29
CA HIS A 120 -13.71 10.31 3.51
C HIS A 120 -14.62 10.64 2.32
N ASN A 121 -15.65 11.46 2.54
CA ASN A 121 -16.60 11.84 1.50
C ASN A 121 -15.94 12.68 0.39
N LEU A 122 -14.95 13.50 0.76
CA LEU A 122 -14.14 14.25 -0.20
C LEU A 122 -13.17 13.34 -0.96
N VAL A 123 -12.40 12.50 -0.26
CA VAL A 123 -11.30 11.74 -0.88
C VAL A 123 -11.80 10.50 -1.62
N TYR A 124 -12.72 9.73 -1.04
CA TYR A 124 -13.09 8.41 -1.54
C TYR A 124 -13.64 8.40 -2.98
N PRO A 125 -14.51 9.34 -3.41
CA PRO A 125 -15.00 9.38 -4.79
C PRO A 125 -13.87 9.57 -5.81
N HIS A 126 -12.83 10.33 -5.46
CA HIS A 126 -11.71 10.67 -6.33
C HIS A 126 -10.56 9.66 -6.30
N LEU A 127 -10.61 8.65 -5.42
CA LEU A 127 -9.62 7.58 -5.41
C LEU A 127 -9.69 6.70 -6.68
N ASP A 128 -8.51 6.29 -7.14
CA ASP A 128 -8.36 5.29 -8.19
C ASP A 128 -9.08 3.97 -7.82
N PRO A 129 -9.58 3.19 -8.79
CA PRO A 129 -10.25 1.91 -8.51
C PRO A 129 -9.39 0.93 -7.69
N ILE A 130 -8.07 0.96 -7.90
CA ILE A 130 -7.11 0.13 -7.16
C ILE A 130 -7.01 0.61 -5.71
N ALA A 131 -6.89 1.91 -5.48
CA ALA A 131 -6.83 2.51 -4.15
C ALA A 131 -8.15 2.30 -3.39
N LYS A 132 -9.30 2.49 -4.05
CA LYS A 132 -10.63 2.17 -3.50
C LYS A 132 -10.68 0.73 -3.01
N ARG A 133 -10.24 -0.22 -3.83
CA ARG A 133 -10.21 -1.64 -3.45
C ARG A 133 -9.28 -1.92 -2.27
N GLN A 134 -8.14 -1.25 -2.19
CA GLN A 134 -7.22 -1.38 -1.04
C GLN A 134 -7.87 -0.84 0.24
N TYR A 135 -8.50 0.33 0.16
CA TYR A 135 -9.23 0.94 1.28
C TYR A 135 -10.37 0.05 1.76
N THR A 136 -11.23 -0.45 0.86
CA THR A 136 -12.35 -1.34 1.23
C THR A 136 -11.85 -2.63 1.89
N ASN A 137 -10.73 -3.18 1.41
CA ASN A 137 -10.12 -4.36 2.01
C ASN A 137 -9.56 -4.08 3.42
N ALA A 138 -8.92 -2.93 3.61
CA ALA A 138 -8.40 -2.51 4.90
C ALA A 138 -9.54 -2.27 5.91
N LYS A 139 -10.60 -1.57 5.49
CA LYS A 139 -11.83 -1.38 6.28
C LYS A 139 -12.44 -2.71 6.70
N LEU A 140 -12.53 -3.66 5.77
CA LEU A 140 -13.05 -5.00 6.04
C LEU A 140 -12.21 -5.76 7.06
N ILE A 141 -10.87 -5.70 6.99
CA ILE A 141 -9.99 -6.32 8.02
C ILE A 141 -10.22 -5.67 9.39
N ALA A 142 -10.28 -4.33 9.45
CA ALA A 142 -10.45 -3.60 10.69
C ALA A 142 -11.76 -3.98 11.40
N LEU A 143 -12.81 -4.25 10.63
CA LEU A 143 -14.09 -4.78 11.11
C LEU A 143 -14.05 -6.28 11.46
N GLY A 144 -12.89 -6.94 11.37
CA GLY A 144 -12.72 -8.36 11.68
C GLY A 144 -13.05 -9.32 10.53
N GLY A 145 -13.38 -8.79 9.34
CA GLY A 145 -13.70 -9.59 8.17
C GLY A 145 -12.47 -10.24 7.51
N LYS A 146 -12.72 -11.21 6.62
CA LYS A 146 -11.69 -11.86 5.80
C LYS A 146 -11.72 -11.32 4.37
N ILE A 147 -10.57 -10.95 3.83
CA ILE A 147 -10.46 -10.52 2.42
C ILE A 147 -10.48 -11.74 1.49
N ALA A 148 -10.99 -11.52 0.27
CA ALA A 148 -10.86 -12.46 -0.85
C ALA A 148 -9.42 -12.98 -1.01
N LYS A 149 -9.31 -14.30 -1.20
CA LYS A 149 -8.04 -14.98 -1.46
C LYS A 149 -7.51 -14.55 -2.84
N ASN A 150 -6.19 -14.51 -2.98
CA ASN A 150 -5.58 -14.33 -4.28
C ASN A 150 -5.91 -15.55 -5.16
N ARG A 151 -6.05 -15.33 -6.47
CA ARG A 151 -6.23 -16.41 -7.45
C ARG A 151 -5.05 -17.38 -7.36
N LYS A 152 -5.33 -18.67 -7.56
CA LYS A 152 -4.29 -19.72 -7.65
C LYS A 152 -3.30 -19.35 -8.76
N MET A 153 -2.02 -19.41 -8.44
CA MET A 153 -0.93 -19.13 -9.38
C MET A 153 -0.01 -20.35 -9.50
N PRO A 154 0.69 -20.52 -10.65
CA PRO A 154 1.69 -21.57 -10.80
C PRO A 154 2.80 -21.46 -9.75
N TYR A 155 3.29 -22.60 -9.28
CA TYR A 155 4.26 -22.65 -8.19
C TYR A 155 5.56 -21.90 -8.50
N ASN A 156 6.08 -22.04 -9.72
CA ASN A 156 7.33 -21.39 -10.12
C ASN A 156 7.22 -19.87 -10.10
N GLU A 157 6.11 -19.32 -10.60
CA GLU A 157 5.84 -17.88 -10.54
C GLU A 157 5.69 -17.40 -9.08
N PHE A 158 5.03 -18.19 -8.24
CA PHE A 158 4.87 -17.86 -6.82
C PHE A 158 6.23 -17.76 -6.11
N MET A 159 7.10 -18.72 -6.39
CA MET A 159 8.45 -18.73 -5.85
C MET A 159 9.30 -17.56 -6.36
N GLN A 160 9.16 -17.19 -7.63
CA GLN A 160 9.85 -16.01 -8.17
C GLN A 160 9.37 -14.72 -7.51
N ARG A 161 8.05 -14.53 -7.37
CA ARG A 161 7.48 -13.33 -6.72
C ARG A 161 7.86 -13.25 -5.25
N SER A 162 7.82 -14.37 -4.53
CA SER A 162 8.20 -14.41 -3.12
C SER A 162 9.70 -14.11 -2.91
N ARG A 163 10.58 -14.63 -3.78
CA ARG A 163 12.01 -14.30 -3.77
C ARG A 163 12.26 -12.82 -4.10
N ALA A 164 11.55 -12.27 -5.08
CA ALA A 164 11.68 -10.85 -5.44
C ALA A 164 11.25 -9.94 -4.29
N LEU A 165 10.16 -10.26 -3.60
CA LEU A 165 9.69 -9.52 -2.43
C LEU A 165 10.71 -9.56 -1.29
N LYS A 166 11.27 -10.74 -1.00
CA LYS A 166 12.32 -10.88 0.03
C LYS A 166 13.55 -10.02 -0.27
N ARG A 167 14.05 -10.07 -1.51
CA ARG A 167 15.18 -9.24 -1.95
C ARG A 167 14.90 -7.75 -1.81
N HIS A 168 13.67 -7.32 -2.12
CA HIS A 168 13.28 -5.92 -1.97
C HIS A 168 13.29 -5.49 -0.49
N VAL A 169 12.74 -6.33 0.39
CA VAL A 169 12.75 -6.09 1.83
C VAL A 169 14.18 -6.08 2.39
N GLU A 170 15.05 -6.98 1.93
CA GLU A 170 16.47 -7.02 2.32
C GLU A 170 17.20 -5.74 1.91
N LYS A 171 17.02 -5.29 0.66
CA LYS A 171 17.58 -4.02 0.17
C LYS A 171 17.12 -2.83 1.00
N ASN A 172 15.83 -2.75 1.35
CA ASN A 172 15.34 -1.66 2.19
C ASN A 172 15.98 -1.70 3.59
N LYS A 173 16.22 -2.88 4.16
CA LYS A 173 16.92 -3.01 5.45
C LYS A 173 18.39 -2.65 5.35
N GLU A 174 19.04 -2.93 4.23
CA GLU A 174 20.42 -2.48 3.97
C GLU A 174 20.48 -0.96 3.89
N LEU A 175 19.57 -0.34 3.14
CA LEU A 175 19.45 1.12 3.06
C LEU A 175 19.14 1.77 4.42
N GLU A 176 18.27 1.18 5.24
CA GLU A 176 18.02 1.63 6.62
C GLU A 176 19.29 1.64 7.47
N LYS A 177 20.15 0.61 7.31
CA LYS A 177 21.43 0.53 8.03
C LYS A 177 22.44 1.56 7.52
N GLU A 178 22.54 1.73 6.22
CA GLU A 178 23.43 2.72 5.58
C GLU A 178 23.05 4.15 5.99
N LEU A 179 21.75 4.45 6.03
CA LEU A 179 21.25 5.78 6.40
C LEU A 179 21.17 6.00 7.91
N GLY A 180 21.22 4.94 8.72
CA GLY A 180 21.04 5.02 10.17
C GLY A 180 19.63 5.42 10.61
N VAL A 181 18.63 5.31 9.72
CA VAL A 181 17.23 5.71 9.97
C VAL A 181 16.31 4.50 9.87
N LYS A 182 15.30 4.45 10.75
CA LYS A 182 14.23 3.45 10.65
C LYS A 182 13.16 3.95 9.68
N LEU A 183 13.06 3.33 8.50
CA LEU A 183 11.99 3.64 7.56
C LEU A 183 10.69 2.96 8.02
N PHE A 184 9.58 3.69 7.96
CA PHE A 184 8.24 3.13 8.19
C PHE A 184 7.75 2.24 7.04
N THR A 185 8.57 2.05 6.00
CA THR A 185 8.23 1.18 4.87
C THR A 185 8.09 -0.28 5.31
N ASP A 186 7.39 -1.08 4.51
CA ASP A 186 7.07 -2.48 4.81
C ASP A 186 8.34 -3.37 4.97
N THR A 187 8.94 -3.36 6.15
CA THR A 187 10.08 -4.22 6.54
C THR A 187 9.75 -5.72 6.56
N LYS A 188 8.45 -6.06 6.43
CA LYS A 188 7.91 -7.41 6.53
C LYS A 188 7.08 -7.81 5.30
N GLY A 189 7.13 -7.03 4.22
CA GLY A 189 6.48 -7.36 2.94
C GLY A 189 4.95 -7.23 2.93
N GLY A 190 4.37 -6.43 3.84
CA GLY A 190 2.95 -6.11 3.90
C GLY A 190 2.25 -6.56 5.17
N THR A 191 1.17 -5.86 5.53
CA THR A 191 0.34 -6.11 6.74
C THR A 191 -0.09 -7.57 6.91
N ARG A 192 -0.51 -8.22 5.81
CA ARG A 192 -0.89 -9.64 5.83
C ARG A 192 0.25 -10.58 6.26
N PHE A 193 1.49 -10.31 5.82
CA PHE A 193 2.63 -11.12 6.21
C PHE A 193 2.95 -10.94 7.68
N VAL A 194 2.84 -9.72 8.21
CA VAL A 194 2.96 -9.44 9.65
C VAL A 194 1.93 -10.23 10.46
N ASP A 195 0.68 -10.25 10.02
CA ASP A 195 -0.38 -11.01 10.71
C ASP A 195 -0.13 -12.51 10.67
N ILE A 196 0.34 -13.04 9.54
CA ILE A 196 0.69 -14.45 9.41
C ILE A 196 1.85 -14.81 10.34
N GLU A 197 2.91 -13.98 10.39
CA GLU A 197 4.04 -14.19 11.29
C GLU A 197 3.63 -14.09 12.75
N ARG A 198 2.82 -13.09 13.12
CA ARG A 198 2.29 -12.95 14.49
C ARG A 198 1.48 -14.20 14.88
N ARG A 199 0.64 -14.72 13.98
CA ARG A 199 -0.10 -15.96 14.20
C ARG A 199 0.81 -17.16 14.35
N LYS A 200 1.85 -17.30 13.53
CA LYS A 200 2.84 -18.39 13.65
C LYS A 200 3.56 -18.34 15.00
N ARG A 201 4.10 -17.18 15.37
CA ARG A 201 4.75 -16.97 16.68
C ARG A 201 3.82 -17.27 17.84
N SER A 202 2.55 -16.85 17.76
CA SER A 202 1.57 -17.14 18.81
C SER A 202 1.22 -18.62 18.93
N LYS A 203 1.35 -19.39 17.84
CA LYS A 203 1.18 -20.85 17.87
C LYS A 203 2.43 -21.51 18.43
N GLU A 204 3.61 -21.13 17.93
CA GLU A 204 4.89 -21.61 18.44
C GLU A 204 4.99 -21.38 19.95
N LEU A 205 4.66 -20.19 20.46
CA LEU A 205 4.61 -19.89 21.89
C LEU A 205 3.61 -20.75 22.67
N LYS A 206 2.53 -21.21 22.05
CA LYS A 206 1.57 -22.13 22.69
C LYS A 206 2.07 -23.56 22.67
N ASP A 207 2.78 -23.94 21.61
CA ASP A 207 3.33 -25.28 21.43
C ASP A 207 4.59 -25.49 22.30
N THR A 208 5.39 -24.45 22.53
CA THR A 208 6.58 -24.49 23.41
C THR A 208 6.25 -24.26 24.89
N LYS A 209 5.08 -23.70 25.20
CA LYS A 209 4.64 -23.60 26.59
C LYS A 209 4.37 -25.01 27.10
N SER A 210 5.09 -25.39 28.16
CA SER A 210 4.79 -26.63 28.88
C SER A 210 3.32 -26.62 29.27
N PRO A 211 2.59 -27.73 29.11
CA PRO A 211 1.26 -27.86 29.68
C PRO A 211 1.25 -27.59 31.18
N PHE A 212 2.40 -27.74 31.86
CA PHE A 212 2.60 -27.48 33.28
C PHE A 212 3.43 -26.21 33.49
N HIS A 213 2.90 -25.04 33.15
CA HIS A 213 3.58 -23.79 33.47
C HIS A 213 3.25 -23.40 34.92
N PHE A 214 4.28 -23.29 35.78
CA PHE A 214 4.16 -22.87 37.18
C PHE A 214 3.67 -21.40 37.22
N GLY A 215 2.35 -21.21 37.27
CA GLY A 215 1.69 -19.90 37.20
C GLY A 215 0.23 -19.95 36.76
N ASP A 216 -0.23 -21.07 36.19
CA ASP A 216 -1.65 -21.28 35.90
C ASP A 216 -2.42 -21.50 37.21
N ARG A 217 -3.11 -20.46 37.69
CA ARG A 217 -3.86 -20.45 38.97
C ARG A 217 -4.97 -21.51 39.07
N ASN A 218 -5.34 -22.13 37.95
CA ASN A 218 -6.40 -23.14 37.88
C ASN A 218 -5.79 -24.41 37.26
N GLY A 219 -5.26 -25.32 38.07
CA GLY A 219 -4.60 -26.57 37.68
C GLY A 219 -5.49 -27.63 36.98
N VAL A 220 -6.46 -27.20 36.17
CA VAL A 220 -7.36 -28.07 35.40
C VAL A 220 -6.90 -28.11 33.95
N TYR A 221 -6.11 -29.13 33.62
CA TYR A 221 -5.65 -29.37 32.25
C TYR A 221 -6.66 -30.22 31.48
N ARG A 222 -7.30 -29.64 30.44
CA ARG A 222 -8.11 -30.40 29.49
C ARG A 222 -7.20 -31.00 28.41
N ILE A 223 -6.90 -32.30 28.54
CA ILE A 223 -6.22 -33.07 27.50
C ILE A 223 -7.14 -33.11 26.26
N LYS A 224 -6.80 -32.35 25.21
CA LYS A 224 -7.49 -32.45 23.92
C LYS A 224 -7.00 -33.71 23.22
N THR A 225 -7.81 -34.77 23.23
CA THR A 225 -7.55 -35.95 22.40
C THR A 225 -7.57 -35.54 20.93
N LYS A 226 -6.48 -35.84 20.20
CA LYS A 226 -6.44 -35.62 18.74
C LYS A 226 -7.51 -36.51 18.12
N LYS A 227 -8.55 -35.90 17.54
CA LYS A 227 -9.53 -36.61 16.71
C LYS A 227 -8.77 -37.18 15.51
N GLN A 228 -8.57 -38.50 15.48
CA GLN A 228 -8.01 -39.16 14.32
C GLN A 228 -8.95 -38.88 13.13
N ARG A 229 -8.37 -38.44 12.02
CA ARG A 229 -9.05 -38.19 10.75
C ARG A 229 -8.66 -39.28 9.79
#